data_AF-A0A2J6H1R6-F1
#
_entry.id   AF-A0A2J6H1R6-F1
#
_cell.length_a   1.000
_cell.length_b   1.000
_cell.length_c   1.000
_cell.angle_alpha   90.00
_cell.angle_beta   90.00
_cell.angle_gamma   90.00
#
_symmetry.space_group_name_H-M   'P 1'
#
loop_
_entity.id
_entity.type
_entity.pdbx_description
1 polymer ?
#
loop_
_entity_poly.entity_id
_entity_poly.type
_entity_poly.pdbx_seq_one_letter_code
_entity_poly.pdbx_strand_id
1 'polypeptide(L)'
;MLHKKKTDPYKIATITLGIILLLTLGYVGITKYNNIQFQKYQDIYVQGYNKGVEDSVVKLFSETDDCKVTSIFIGNTTRQIADLECINKVLSGE
;
A
#
# COMPACT_ATOMS: atom_id res chain seq x y z
N MET A 1 -63.44 -0.87 -3.06
CA MET A 1 -63.23 0.23 -4.03
C MET A 1 -61.91 0.90 -3.72
N LEU A 2 -60.85 0.64 -4.50
CA LEU A 2 -59.54 1.27 -4.33
C LEU A 2 -59.49 2.50 -5.24
N HIS A 3 -59.50 3.69 -4.65
CA HIS A 3 -59.31 4.95 -5.37
C HIS A 3 -57.88 4.98 -5.93
N LYS A 4 -57.71 4.62 -7.22
CA LYS A 4 -56.50 4.94 -7.98
C LYS A 4 -56.46 6.46 -8.19
N LYS A 5 -55.75 7.15 -7.30
CA LYS A 5 -55.44 8.58 -7.44
C LYS A 5 -54.55 8.72 -8.69
N LYS A 6 -55.05 9.40 -9.73
CA LYS A 6 -54.33 9.65 -10.98
C LYS A 6 -53.25 10.70 -10.68
N THR A 7 -52.04 10.25 -10.35
CA THR A 7 -50.92 11.15 -10.05
C THR A 7 -50.41 11.78 -11.35
N ASP A 8 -50.22 13.09 -11.35
CA ASP A 8 -49.71 13.81 -12.52
C ASP A 8 -48.35 13.23 -12.96
N PRO A 9 -48.15 12.93 -14.25
CA PRO A 9 -46.95 12.28 -14.74
C PRO A 9 -45.68 13.12 -14.47
N TYR A 10 -45.82 14.44 -14.41
CA TYR A 10 -44.75 15.35 -14.03
C TYR A 10 -44.27 15.17 -12.58
N LYS A 11 -45.18 14.91 -11.64
CA LYS A 11 -44.80 14.68 -10.23
C LYS A 11 -44.03 13.37 -10.09
N ILE A 12 -44.43 12.34 -10.83
CA ILE A 12 -43.73 11.05 -10.85
C ILE A 12 -42.33 11.24 -11.47
N ALA A 13 -42.24 11.92 -12.62
CA ALA A 13 -40.97 12.16 -13.31
C ALA A 13 -39.95 12.89 -12.41
N THR A 14 -40.36 13.95 -11.71
CA THR A 14 -39.48 14.69 -10.80
C THR A 14 -38.99 13.85 -9.63
N ILE A 15 -39.86 13.02 -9.04
CA ILE A 15 -39.47 12.12 -7.94
C ILE A 15 -38.48 11.07 -8.44
N THR A 16 -38.73 10.47 -9.60
CA THR A 16 -37.82 9.47 -10.20
C THR A 16 -36.46 10.09 -10.49
N LEU A 17 -36.42 11.31 -11.02
CA LEU A 17 -35.17 12.01 -11.33
C LEU A 17 -34.37 12.35 -10.06
N GLY A 18 -35.06 12.75 -8.98
CA GLY A 18 -34.43 12.97 -7.68
C GLY A 18 -33.83 11.71 -7.07
N ILE A 19 -34.52 10.57 -7.19
CA ILE A 19 -34.01 9.27 -6.70
C ILE A 19 -32.75 8.87 -7.49
N ILE A 20 -32.78 8.98 -8.82
CA ILE A 20 -31.62 8.67 -9.66
C ILE A 20 -30.43 9.55 -9.27
N LEU A 21 -30.65 10.84 -9.07
CA LEU A 21 -29.61 11.78 -8.66
C LEU A 21 -28.96 11.37 -7.34
N LEU A 22 -29.77 11.05 -6.33
CA LEU A 22 -29.28 10.60 -5.02
C LEU A 22 -28.48 9.30 -5.10
N LEU A 23 -28.92 8.34 -5.92
CA LEU A 23 -28.20 7.08 -6.13
C LEU A 23 -26.85 7.33 -6.81
N THR A 24 -26.79 8.18 -7.83
CA THR A 24 -25.52 8.53 -8.49
C THR A 24 -24.56 9.25 -7.54
N LEU A 25 -25.04 10.20 -6.74
CA LEU A 25 -24.20 10.92 -5.78
C LEU A 25 -23.69 9.98 -4.68
N GLY A 26 -24.54 9.10 -4.16
CA GLY A 26 -24.15 8.09 -3.18
C GLY A 26 -23.08 7.14 -3.73
N TYR A 27 -23.27 6.64 -4.96
CA TYR A 27 -22.33 5.75 -5.63
C TYR A 27 -20.96 6.43 -5.83
N VAL A 28 -20.93 7.64 -6.39
CA VAL A 28 -19.69 8.39 -6.62
C VAL A 28 -18.99 8.71 -5.30
N GLY A 29 -19.74 9.10 -4.28
CA GLY A 29 -19.22 9.39 -2.94
C GLY A 29 -18.52 8.18 -2.31
N ILE A 30 -19.17 7.02 -2.30
CA ILE A 30 -18.61 5.77 -1.77
C ILE A 30 -17.37 5.36 -2.56
N THR A 31 -17.43 5.43 -3.89
CA THR A 31 -16.32 5.02 -4.76
C THR A 31 -15.08 5.89 -4.52
N LYS A 32 -15.28 7.20 -4.39
CA LYS A 32 -14.20 8.16 -4.12
C LYS A 32 -13.62 8.00 -2.72
N TYR A 33 -14.47 7.77 -1.71
CA TYR A 33 -14.03 7.50 -0.34
C TYR A 33 -13.16 6.24 -0.26
N ASN A 34 -13.61 5.14 -0.88
CA ASN A 34 -12.87 3.89 -0.90
C ASN A 34 -11.53 4.04 -1.63
N ASN A 35 -11.49 4.79 -2.73
CA ASN A 35 -10.26 5.01 -3.49
C ASN A 35 -9.22 5.81 -2.68
N ILE A 36 -9.66 6.85 -1.96
CA ILE A 36 -8.76 7.63 -1.08
C ILE A 36 -8.19 6.76 0.05
N GLN A 37 -9.03 5.94 0.68
CA GLN A 37 -8.55 5.04 1.74
C GLN A 37 -7.57 4.02 1.18
N PHE A 38 -7.88 3.41 0.04
CA PHE A 38 -7.00 2.43 -0.60
C PHE A 38 -5.62 3.03 -0.95
N GLN A 39 -5.58 4.25 -1.49
CA GLN A 39 -4.32 4.93 -1.76
C GLN A 39 -3.52 5.23 -0.48
N LYS A 40 -4.19 5.66 0.61
CA LYS A 40 -3.52 5.86 1.90
C LYS A 40 -2.93 4.58 2.46
N TYR A 41 -3.66 3.46 2.37
CA TYR A 41 -3.12 2.17 2.81
C TYR A 41 -1.91 1.77 1.97
N GLN A 42 -1.97 1.87 0.64
CA GLN A 42 -0.82 1.55 -0.20
C GLN A 42 0.40 2.41 0.12
N ASP A 43 0.20 3.72 0.30
CA ASP A 43 1.29 4.64 0.61
C ASP A 43 1.96 4.30 1.96
N ILE A 44 1.16 4.03 3.00
CA ILE A 44 1.69 3.58 4.31
C ILE A 44 2.44 2.25 4.19
N TYR A 45 1.93 1.29 3.42
CA TYR A 45 2.59 0.01 3.21
C TYR A 45 3.93 0.16 2.48
N VAL A 46 3.98 0.99 1.43
CA VAL A 46 5.21 1.24 0.67
C VAL A 46 6.23 1.98 1.54
N GLN A 47 5.80 2.99 2.31
CA GLN A 47 6.69 3.70 3.24
C GLN A 47 7.23 2.78 4.34
N GLY A 48 6.39 1.94 4.93
CA GLY A 48 6.80 0.96 5.96
C GLY A 48 7.75 -0.10 5.41
N TYR A 49 7.48 -0.60 4.19
CA TYR A 49 8.35 -1.55 3.51
C TYR A 49 9.72 -0.94 3.21
N ASN A 50 9.76 0.24 2.59
CA ASN A 50 11.02 0.91 2.27
C ASN A 50 11.84 1.22 3.52
N LYS A 51 11.19 1.66 4.60
CA LYS A 51 11.86 1.89 5.89
C LYS A 51 12.43 0.61 6.48
N GLY A 52 11.69 -0.50 6.44
CA GLY A 52 12.19 -1.79 6.94
C GLY A 52 13.36 -2.33 6.12
N VAL A 53 13.35 -2.11 4.81
CA VAL A 53 14.48 -2.45 3.92
C VAL A 53 15.69 -1.59 4.25
N GLU A 54 15.51 -0.27 4.39
CA GLU A 54 16.58 0.66 4.75
C GLU A 54 17.21 0.29 6.10
N ASP A 55 16.39 0.10 7.15
CA ASP A 55 16.88 -0.27 8.48
C ASP A 55 17.65 -1.61 8.46
N SER A 56 17.19 -2.58 7.67
CA SER A 56 17.84 -3.89 7.54
C SER A 56 19.17 -3.78 6.79
N VAL A 57 19.22 -2.99 5.72
CA VAL A 57 20.44 -2.76 4.94
C VAL A 57 21.46 -1.98 5.77
N VAL A 58 21.04 -0.90 6.44
CA VAL A 58 21.92 -0.10 7.32
C VAL A 58 22.49 -0.97 8.45
N LYS A 59 21.67 -1.83 9.06
CA LYS A 59 22.15 -2.77 10.08
C LYS A 59 23.18 -3.75 9.52
N LEU A 60 22.94 -4.31 8.34
CA LEU A 60 23.89 -5.22 7.70
C LEU A 60 25.22 -4.54 7.40
N PHE A 61 25.19 -3.34 6.82
CA PHE A 61 26.38 -2.54 6.58
C PHE A 61 27.15 -2.24 7.87
N SER A 62 26.46 -1.82 8.94
CA SER A 62 27.09 -1.57 10.23
C SER A 62 27.72 -2.82 10.86
N GLU A 63 27.20 -4.02 10.59
CA GLU A 63 27.76 -5.26 11.11
C GLU A 63 28.94 -5.78 10.26
N THR A 64 28.99 -5.41 8.98
CA THR A 64 30.07 -5.78 8.05
C THR A 64 31.18 -4.74 7.92
N ASP A 65 31.01 -3.54 8.46
CA ASP A 65 31.92 -2.38 8.37
C ASP A 65 33.35 -2.70 8.88
N ASP A 66 33.47 -3.60 9.84
CA ASP A 66 34.76 -4.10 10.37
C ASP A 66 35.39 -5.22 9.52
N CYS A 67 34.97 -5.40 8.26
CA CYS A 67 35.33 -6.57 7.43
C CYS A 67 34.99 -7.92 8.08
N LYS A 68 34.01 -7.94 8.98
CA LYS A 68 33.57 -9.14 9.68
C LYS A 68 32.49 -9.83 8.85
N VAL A 69 32.59 -11.15 8.76
CA VAL A 69 31.56 -11.98 8.14
C VAL A 69 30.39 -12.09 9.11
N THR A 70 29.23 -11.55 8.74
CA THR A 70 28.00 -11.66 9.54
C THR A 70 27.11 -12.77 8.98
N SER A 71 26.50 -13.54 9.88
CA SER A 71 25.52 -14.57 9.51
C SER A 71 24.12 -14.02 9.63
N ILE A 72 23.37 -14.02 8.52
CA ILE A 72 21.94 -13.74 8.51
C ILE A 72 21.12 -15.01 8.45
N PHE A 73 20.02 -14.99 9.19
CA PHE A 73 19.02 -16.05 9.19
C PHE A 73 17.84 -15.61 8.32
N ILE A 74 17.68 -16.21 7.14
CA ILE A 74 16.51 -16.02 6.27
C ILE A 74 15.71 -17.32 6.30
N GLY A 75 14.60 -17.32 7.05
CA GLY A 75 13.76 -18.51 7.23
C GLY A 75 14.52 -19.64 7.95
N ASN A 76 14.68 -20.80 7.28
CA ASN A 76 15.46 -21.95 7.78
C ASN A 76 16.86 -22.04 7.14
N THR A 77 17.33 -20.97 6.51
CA THR A 77 18.66 -20.93 5.88
C THR A 77 19.53 -19.86 6.53
N THR A 78 20.73 -20.25 6.92
CA THR A 78 21.78 -19.33 7.39
C THR A 78 22.68 -19.00 6.22
N ARG A 79 22.84 -17.71 5.90
CA ARG A 79 23.78 -17.23 4.88
C ARG A 79 24.81 -16.34 5.54
N GLN A 80 26.05 -16.43 5.06
CA GLN A 80 27.13 -15.56 5.47
C GLN A 80 27.24 -14.41 4.47
N ILE A 81 27.33 -13.18 4.97
CA ILE A 81 27.53 -11.97 4.18
C ILE A 81 28.80 -11.31 4.67
N ALA A 82 29.58 -10.80 3.74
CA ALA A 82 30.76 -10.01 4.00
C ALA A 82 30.77 -8.86 2.98
N ASP A 83 31.35 -7.73 3.38
CA ASP A 83 31.53 -6.62 2.47
C ASP A 83 32.46 -7.03 1.32
N LEU A 84 31.99 -6.84 0.09
CA LEU A 84 32.74 -7.18 -1.11
C LEU A 84 33.99 -6.30 -1.25
N GLU A 85 33.96 -5.06 -0.76
CA GLU A 85 35.11 -4.16 -0.76
C GLU A 85 36.22 -4.68 0.16
N CYS A 86 35.84 -5.21 1.34
CA CYS A 86 36.78 -5.86 2.26
C CYS A 86 37.40 -7.13 1.66
N ILE A 87 36.59 -7.98 1.03
CA ILE A 87 37.09 -9.18 0.34
C ILE A 87 38.06 -8.79 -0.76
N ASN A 88 37.73 -7.76 -1.54
CA ASN A 88 38.60 -7.28 -2.62
C ASN A 88 39.91 -6.69 -2.10
N LYS A 89 39.94 -5.98 -0.97
CA LYS A 89 41.17 -5.50 -0.33
C LYS A 89 42.09 -6.65 0.09
N VAL A 90 41.53 -7.66 0.76
CA VAL A 90 42.29 -8.85 1.21
C VAL A 90 42.83 -9.66 0.02
N LEU A 91 42.06 -9.81 -1.06
CA LEU A 91 42.49 -10.54 -2.25
C LEU A 91 43.45 -9.76 -3.15
N SER A 92 43.45 -8.43 -3.08
CA SER A 92 44.33 -7.56 -3.88
C SER A 92 45.71 -7.32 -3.24
N GLY A 93 45.93 -7.79 -2.01
CA GLY A 93 47.24 -7.79 -1.37
C GLY A 93 47.77 -6.41 -0.97
N GLU A 94 46.87 -5.48 -0.62
CA GLU A 94 47.21 -4.27 0.16
C GLU A 94 47.30 -4.58 1.65
#